data_AF-A0A438DXP1-F1
#
_entry.id   AF-A0A438DXP1-F1
#
_cell.length_a   1.000
_cell.length_b   1.000
_cell.length_c   1.000
_cell.angle_alpha   90.00
_cell.angle_beta   90.00
_cell.angle_gamma   90.00
#
_symmetry.space_group_name_H-M   'P 1'
#
loop_
_entity.id
_entity.type
_entity.pdbx_description
1 polymer ?
#
loop_
_entity_poly.entity_id
_entity_poly.type
_entity_poly.pdbx_seq_one_letter_code
_entity_poly.pdbx_strand_id
1 'polypeptide(L)'
;MFWIFVILYDWIHIMLGLDVVRTDRTLVFYEKQENLAKLWDILAVYAWIDTDIGYCQGMSDLCSPMIMLLEDEADAFWCFEHLMRRLRGNFRCTDSSVGVETQLSNLALITQVIDPKLHQHLGL
;
A
#
# COMPACT_ATOMS: atom_id res chain seq x y z
N MET A 1 -19.80 -20.32 3.96
CA MET A 1 -18.45 -20.05 4.51
C MET A 1 -17.36 -20.25 3.47
N PHE A 2 -17.26 -21.42 2.80
CA PHE A 2 -16.25 -21.68 1.75
C PHE A 2 -16.31 -20.69 0.56
N TRP A 3 -17.52 -20.40 0.05
CA TRP A 3 -17.72 -19.47 -1.06
C TRP A 3 -17.32 -18.02 -0.77
N ILE A 4 -17.45 -17.56 0.48
CA ILE A 4 -17.05 -16.21 0.89
C ILE A 4 -15.53 -16.07 0.85
N PHE A 5 -14.82 -17.11 1.28
CA PHE A 5 -13.35 -17.13 1.25
C PHE A 5 -12.82 -17.11 -0.18
N VAL A 6 -13.43 -17.88 -1.09
CA VAL A 6 -13.07 -17.88 -2.52
C VAL A 6 -13.31 -16.51 -3.15
N ILE A 7 -14.48 -15.90 -2.90
CA ILE A 7 -14.79 -14.58 -3.44
C ILE A 7 -13.79 -13.52 -2.93
N LEU A 8 -13.50 -13.50 -1.63
CA LEU A 8 -12.57 -12.53 -1.05
C LEU A 8 -11.14 -12.69 -1.59
N TYR A 9 -10.70 -13.94 -1.76
CA TYR A 9 -9.37 -14.25 -2.30
C TYR A 9 -9.25 -13.86 -3.77
N ASP A 10 -10.28 -14.14 -4.57
CA ASP A 10 -10.37 -13.72 -5.97
C ASP A 10 -10.36 -12.18 -6.08
N TRP A 11 -11.05 -11.47 -5.19
CA TRP A 11 -11.04 -10.00 -5.15
C TRP A 11 -9.66 -9.43 -4.85
N ILE A 12 -8.94 -9.97 -3.88
CA ILE A 12 -7.57 -9.54 -3.54
C ILE A 12 -6.63 -9.80 -4.72
N HIS A 13 -6.73 -10.98 -5.35
CA HIS A 13 -5.93 -11.31 -6.54
C HIS A 13 -6.18 -10.37 -7.71
N ILE A 14 -7.44 -9.99 -7.95
CA ILE A 14 -7.81 -9.03 -8.99
C ILE A 14 -7.20 -7.65 -8.69
N MET A 15 -7.29 -7.16 -7.45
CA MET A 15 -6.73 -5.87 -7.07
C MET A 15 -5.21 -5.85 -7.20
N LEU A 16 -4.54 -6.89 -6.70
CA LEU A 16 -3.10 -7.08 -6.86
C LEU A 16 -2.69 -7.09 -8.33
N GLY A 17 -3.34 -7.88 -9.16
CA GLY A 17 -3.02 -7.97 -10.58
C GLY A 17 -3.18 -6.64 -11.31
N LEU A 18 -4.23 -5.87 -10.98
CA LEU A 18 -4.46 -4.55 -11.57
C LEU A 18 -3.39 -3.54 -11.17
N ASP A 19 -3.00 -3.52 -9.90
CA ASP A 19 -2.04 -2.55 -9.36
C ASP A 19 -0.60 -2.88 -9.74
N VAL A 20 -0.20 -4.16 -9.68
CA VAL A 20 1.15 -4.61 -10.10
C VAL A 20 1.41 -4.21 -11.54
N VAL A 21 0.45 -4.43 -12.44
CA VAL A 21 0.63 -4.05 -13.85
C VAL A 21 0.70 -2.53 -13.99
N ARG A 22 0.03 -1.74 -13.15
CA ARG A 22 0.03 -0.25 -13.19
C ARG A 22 1.25 0.40 -12.52
N THR A 23 1.91 -0.29 -11.60
CA THR A 23 3.01 0.26 -10.80
C THR A 23 4.20 0.59 -11.70
N ASP A 24 4.66 1.86 -11.62
CA ASP A 24 5.92 2.34 -12.19
C ASP A 24 6.27 1.86 -13.61
N ARG A 25 5.27 1.77 -14.50
CA ARG A 25 5.43 1.23 -15.87
C ARG A 25 6.51 1.91 -16.73
N THR A 26 6.91 3.13 -16.37
CA THR A 26 7.95 3.87 -17.08
C THR A 26 9.37 3.47 -16.66
N LEU A 27 9.52 2.70 -15.57
CA LEU A 27 10.81 2.21 -15.11
C LEU A 27 11.20 0.94 -15.88
N VAL A 28 12.41 0.96 -16.45
CA VAL A 28 13.02 -0.17 -17.17
C VAL A 28 13.05 -1.45 -16.31
N PHE A 29 13.12 -1.29 -14.98
CA PHE A 29 13.05 -2.39 -14.04
C PHE A 29 11.81 -3.29 -14.26
N TYR A 30 10.64 -2.70 -14.53
CA TYR A 30 9.38 -3.44 -14.70
C TYR A 30 9.12 -3.96 -16.11
N GLU A 31 10.02 -3.72 -17.07
CA GLU A 31 9.96 -4.39 -18.38
C GLU A 31 10.19 -5.91 -18.25
N LYS A 32 10.90 -6.33 -17.20
CA LYS A 32 11.11 -7.74 -16.90
C LYS A 32 9.91 -8.31 -16.15
N GLN A 33 9.28 -9.33 -16.74
CA GLN A 33 8.14 -10.01 -16.12
C GLN A 33 8.49 -10.67 -14.78
N GLU A 34 9.75 -11.06 -14.57
CA GLU A 34 10.28 -11.56 -13.29
C GLU A 34 10.12 -10.54 -12.16
N ASN A 35 10.34 -9.25 -12.43
CA ASN A 35 10.24 -8.19 -11.42
C ASN A 35 8.78 -7.87 -11.06
N LEU A 36 7.87 -7.99 -12.03
CA LEU A 36 6.44 -7.92 -11.79
C LEU A 36 5.95 -9.12 -10.95
N ALA A 37 6.48 -10.32 -11.22
CA ALA A 37 6.20 -11.50 -10.43
C ALA A 37 6.66 -11.34 -8.97
N LYS A 38 7.90 -10.88 -8.75
CA LYS A 38 8.41 -10.54 -7.40
C LYS A 38 7.51 -9.56 -6.66
N LEU A 39 7.07 -8.48 -7.33
CA LEU A 39 6.16 -7.51 -6.73
C LEU A 39 4.85 -8.17 -6.30
N TRP A 40 4.29 -9.02 -7.17
CA TRP A 40 3.05 -9.74 -6.89
C TRP A 40 3.20 -10.73 -5.75
N ASP A 41 4.27 -11.54 -5.74
CA ASP A 41 4.52 -12.58 -4.73
C ASP A 41 4.64 -11.96 -3.33
N ILE A 42 5.43 -10.90 -3.18
CA ILE A 42 5.59 -10.19 -1.89
C ILE A 42 4.26 -9.63 -1.39
N LEU A 43 3.49 -8.97 -2.25
CA LEU A 43 2.21 -8.38 -1.87
C LEU A 43 1.16 -9.44 -1.54
N ALA A 44 1.13 -10.56 -2.28
CA ALA A 44 0.24 -11.68 -2.03
C ALA A 44 0.56 -12.35 -0.68
N VAL A 45 1.85 -12.58 -0.39
CA VAL A 45 2.30 -13.15 0.89
C VAL A 45 1.98 -12.19 2.05
N TYR A 46 2.19 -10.89 1.88
CA TYR A 46 1.84 -9.91 2.90
C TYR A 46 0.33 -9.91 3.20
N ALA A 47 -0.51 -9.90 2.17
CA ALA A 47 -1.97 -9.92 2.33
C ALA A 47 -2.48 -11.18 3.05
N TRP A 48 -1.75 -12.29 2.93
CA TRP A 48 -2.01 -13.52 3.67
C TRP A 48 -1.56 -13.45 5.14
N ILE A 49 -0.50 -12.71 5.45
CA ILE A 49 0.09 -12.61 6.79
C ILE A 49 -0.70 -11.65 7.69
N ASP A 50 -1.00 -10.43 7.21
CA ASP A 50 -1.82 -9.47 7.97
C ASP A 50 -3.23 -9.41 7.38
N THR A 51 -4.04 -10.46 7.61
CA THR A 51 -5.41 -10.56 7.07
C THR A 51 -6.35 -9.46 7.55
N ASP A 52 -6.03 -8.78 8.65
CA ASP A 52 -6.84 -7.66 9.15
C ASP A 52 -6.74 -6.44 8.22
N ILE A 53 -5.58 -6.24 7.58
CA ILE A 53 -5.39 -5.20 6.57
C ILE A 53 -5.60 -5.79 5.17
N GLY A 54 -5.05 -6.97 4.91
CA GLY A 54 -4.97 -7.57 3.58
C GLY A 54 -4.12 -6.72 2.63
N TYR A 55 -4.61 -6.58 1.40
CA TYR A 55 -4.06 -5.68 0.40
C TYR A 55 -4.93 -4.44 0.24
N CYS A 56 -4.32 -3.27 0.23
CA CYS A 56 -4.97 -2.00 -0.10
C CYS A 56 -4.25 -1.33 -1.26
N GLN A 57 -5.01 -0.62 -2.10
CA GLN A 57 -4.44 0.15 -3.20
C GLN A 57 -3.37 1.14 -2.68
N GLY A 58 -2.25 1.20 -3.40
CA GLY A 58 -1.07 2.01 -3.04
C GLY A 58 0.02 1.25 -2.27
N MET A 59 -0.26 0.04 -1.79
CA MET A 59 0.79 -0.81 -1.21
C MET A 59 1.83 -1.27 -2.24
N SER A 60 1.44 -1.43 -3.50
CA SER A 60 2.36 -1.76 -4.59
C SER A 60 3.43 -0.68 -4.80
N ASP A 61 3.04 0.58 -4.71
CA ASP A 61 3.94 1.73 -4.81
C ASP A 61 4.93 1.80 -3.63
N LEU A 62 4.53 1.32 -2.45
CA LEU A 62 5.40 1.21 -1.28
C LEU A 62 6.37 0.02 -1.38
N CYS A 63 5.96 -1.07 -2.02
CA CYS A 63 6.77 -2.27 -2.22
C CYS A 63 7.77 -2.12 -3.37
N SER A 64 7.40 -1.38 -4.42
CA SER A 64 8.24 -1.08 -5.60
C SER A 64 9.70 -0.71 -5.27
N PRO A 65 9.98 0.27 -4.39
CA PRO A 65 11.36 0.62 -4.06
C PRO A 65 12.11 -0.51 -3.34
N MET A 66 11.43 -1.37 -2.57
CA MET A 66 12.08 -2.48 -1.86
C MET A 66 12.63 -3.49 -2.86
N ILE A 67 11.83 -3.90 -3.83
CA ILE A 67 12.25 -4.87 -4.84
C ILE A 67 13.27 -4.31 -5.84
N MET A 68 13.28 -3.00 -6.04
CA MET A 68 14.29 -2.34 -6.88
C MET A 68 15.65 -2.26 -6.18
N LEU A 69 15.65 -2.11 -4.85
CA LEU A 69 16.87 -1.93 -4.05
C LEU A 69 17.45 -3.26 -3.54
N LEU A 70 16.61 -4.26 -3.30
CA LEU A 70 16.99 -5.54 -2.71
C LEU A 70 16.90 -6.63 -3.77
N GLU A 71 18.02 -7.31 -4.02
CA GLU A 71 18.09 -8.38 -5.03
C GLU A 71 17.31 -9.62 -4.56
N ASP A 72 17.40 -9.92 -3.26
CA ASP A 72 16.73 -11.03 -2.60
C ASP A 72 15.28 -10.67 -2.25
N GLU A 73 14.36 -11.56 -2.66
CA GLU A 73 12.92 -11.36 -2.51
C GLU A 73 12.48 -11.47 -1.04
N ALA A 74 13.12 -12.33 -0.25
CA ALA A 74 12.79 -12.48 1.16
C ALA A 74 13.22 -11.24 1.96
N ASP A 75 14.38 -10.67 1.67
CA ASP A 75 14.82 -9.40 2.26
C ASP A 75 13.84 -8.27 1.89
N ALA A 76 13.43 -8.18 0.62
CA ALA A 76 12.43 -7.21 0.17
C ALA A 76 11.10 -7.38 0.90
N PHE A 77 10.65 -8.62 1.08
CA PHE A 77 9.45 -8.93 1.84
C PHE A 77 9.55 -8.45 3.30
N TRP A 78 10.63 -8.78 4.01
CA TRP A 78 10.77 -8.38 5.42
C TRP A 78 10.90 -6.88 5.61
N CYS A 79 11.58 -6.19 4.69
CA CYS A 79 11.63 -4.73 4.69
C CYS A 79 10.24 -4.12 4.46
N PHE A 80 9.48 -4.65 3.50
CA PHE A 80 8.11 -4.21 3.23
C PHE A 80 7.17 -4.47 4.41
N GLU A 81 7.21 -5.68 4.99
CA GLU A 81 6.41 -6.04 6.17
C GLU A 81 6.68 -5.10 7.35
N HIS A 82 7.94 -4.79 7.60
CA HIS A 82 8.33 -3.89 8.67
C HIS A 82 7.86 -2.44 8.44
N LEU A 83 7.92 -1.96 7.18
CA LEU A 83 7.34 -0.68 6.79
C LEU A 83 5.83 -0.67 7.06
N MET A 84 5.14 -1.72 6.65
CA MET A 84 3.70 -1.85 6.81
C MET A 84 3.27 -1.92 8.27
N ARG A 85 4.05 -2.52 9.18
CA ARG A 85 3.77 -2.43 10.62
C ARG A 85 3.67 -0.98 11.13
N ARG A 86 4.49 -0.08 10.60
CA ARG A 86 4.49 1.34 10.98
C ARG A 86 3.33 2.10 10.32
N LEU A 87 3.00 1.74 9.09
CA LEU A 87 1.93 2.36 8.32
C LEU A 87 0.55 1.70 8.54
N ARG A 88 0.49 0.61 9.32
CA ARG A 88 -0.73 -0.18 9.59
C ARG A 88 -1.91 0.67 10.00
N GLY A 89 -1.65 1.71 10.81
CA GLY A 89 -2.66 2.68 11.21
C GLY A 89 -3.32 3.39 10.02
N ASN A 90 -2.55 3.76 9.00
CA ASN A 90 -3.01 4.49 7.81
C ASN A 90 -3.85 3.62 6.89
N PHE A 91 -3.53 2.32 6.79
CA PHE A 91 -4.21 1.37 5.90
C PHE A 91 -5.40 0.66 6.56
N ARG A 92 -5.64 0.89 7.85
CA ARG A 92 -6.84 0.39 8.50
C ARG A 92 -8.05 1.19 8.00
N CYS A 93 -8.91 0.52 7.25
CA CYS A 93 -10.25 1.01 6.95
C CYS A 93 -11.24 0.38 7.95
N THR A 94 -11.97 1.23 8.66
CA THR A 94 -13.14 0.82 9.44
C THR A 94 -14.40 1.31 8.73
N ASP A 95 -15.58 0.82 9.12
CA ASP A 95 -16.86 1.24 8.53
C ASP A 95 -17.12 2.76 8.63
N SER A 96 -16.36 3.48 9.48
CA SER A 96 -16.57 4.88 9.81
C SER A 96 -15.37 5.81 9.60
N SER A 97 -14.17 5.29 9.31
CA SER A 97 -12.97 6.14 9.10
C SER A 97 -11.86 5.42 8.36
N VAL A 98 -11.10 6.18 7.56
CA VAL A 98 -9.84 5.74 6.96
C VAL A 98 -8.68 6.23 7.82
N GLY A 99 -7.75 5.34 8.14
CA GLY A 99 -6.60 5.66 9.00
C GLY A 99 -5.79 6.90 8.62
N VAL A 100 -5.71 7.21 7.33
CA VAL A 100 -5.02 8.41 6.80
C VAL A 100 -5.65 9.72 7.28
N GLU A 101 -6.93 9.74 7.69
CA GLU A 101 -7.62 10.94 8.16
C GLU A 101 -6.90 11.60 9.34
N THR A 102 -6.34 10.83 10.26
CA THR A 102 -5.58 11.38 11.40
C THR A 102 -4.35 12.16 10.93
N GLN A 103 -3.66 11.66 9.90
CA GLN A 103 -2.49 12.33 9.33
C GLN A 103 -2.89 13.61 8.59
N LEU A 104 -4.03 13.60 7.90
CA LEU A 104 -4.58 14.79 7.26
C LEU A 104 -5.01 15.85 8.26
N SER A 105 -5.64 15.47 9.37
CA SER A 105 -5.99 16.40 10.45
C SER A 105 -4.74 17.02 11.07
N ASN A 106 -3.71 16.23 11.34
CA ASN A 106 -2.43 16.75 11.83
C ASN A 106 -1.78 17.73 10.83
N LEU A 107 -1.84 17.41 9.53
CA LEU A 107 -1.32 18.30 8.48
C LEU A 107 -2.11 19.61 8.41
N ALA A 108 -3.44 19.57 8.55
CA ALA A 108 -4.29 20.76 8.59
C ALA A 108 -3.93 21.68 9.76
N LEU A 109 -3.72 21.11 10.95
CA LEU A 109 -3.29 21.84 12.15
C LEU A 109 -1.90 22.46 11.97
N ILE A 110 -0.95 21.72 11.40
CA ILE A 110 0.40 22.25 11.11
C ILE A 110 0.31 23.40 10.08
N THR A 111 -0.50 23.23 9.04
CA THR A 111 -0.70 24.25 8.00
C THR A 111 -1.33 25.51 8.59
N GLN A 112 -2.27 25.37 9.52
CA GLN A 112 -2.86 26.51 10.23
C GLN A 112 -1.81 27.37 10.95
N VAL A 113 -0.79 26.73 11.53
CA VAL A 113 0.29 27.43 12.26
C VAL A 113 1.34 28.02 11.30
N ILE A 114 1.74 27.26 10.28
CA ILE A 114 2.83 27.65 9.36
C ILE A 114 2.35 28.65 8.32
N ASP A 115 1.17 28.44 7.74
CA ASP A 115 0.57 29.32 6.73
C ASP A 115 -0.96 29.42 6.91
N PRO A 116 -1.41 30.33 7.78
CA PRO A 116 -2.83 30.55 8.04
C PRO A 116 -3.62 30.96 6.79
N LYS A 117 -2.97 31.65 5.83
CA LYS A 117 -3.62 32.09 4.60
C LYS A 117 -3.91 30.91 3.69
N LEU A 118 -2.96 29.99 3.55
CA LEU A 118 -3.15 28.74 2.81
C LEU A 118 -4.21 27.86 3.47
N HIS A 119 -4.16 27.71 4.80
CA HIS A 119 -5.16 26.94 5.55
C HIS A 119 -6.58 27.48 5.31
N GLN A 120 -6.77 28.80 5.40
CA GLN A 120 -8.07 29.44 5.10
C GLN A 120 -8.48 29.26 3.63
N HIS A 121 -7.55 29.36 2.69
CA HIS A 121 -7.84 29.20 1.26
C HIS A 121 -8.31 27.79 0.91
N LEU A 122 -7.72 26.77 1.53
CA LEU A 122 -8.07 25.37 1.33
C LEU A 122 -9.33 24.94 2.10
N GLY A 123 -9.79 25.74 3.07
CA GLY A 123 -10.96 25.41 3.91
C GLY A 123 -10.72 24.20 4.82
N LEU A 124 -9.47 24.03 5.25
CA LEU A 124 -9.03 22.95 6.15
C LEU A 124 -9.33 23.25 7.63
#